data_AF-A0A1H9JQ89-F1
#
_entry.id   AF-A0A1H9JQ89-F1
#
_cell.length_a   1.000
_cell.length_b   1.000
_cell.length_c   1.000
_cell.angle_alpha   90.00
_cell.angle_beta   90.00
_cell.angle_gamma   90.00
#
_symmetry.space_group_name_H-M   'P 1'
#
loop_
_entity.id
_entity.type
_entity.pdbx_description
1 polymer ?
#
loop_
_entity_poly.entity_id
_entity_poly.type
_entity_poly.pdbx_seq_one_letter_code
_entity_poly.pdbx_strand_id
1 'polypeptide(L)'
;MARIHKINSLSSGIFSEFSSISSIEMEDKPFASGGFGEVYHCRNVNGKKTTIPQVIKVFIDVNGSAQKGFRTIQNLQKQIGNKSNDLKQNSKKI
;
A
#
# COMPACT_ATOMS: atom_id res chain seq x y z
N MET A 1 13.88 1.32 14.37
CA MET A 1 12.67 1.06 13.57
C MET A 1 12.25 2.36 12.92
N ALA A 2 11.91 2.32 11.63
CA ALA A 2 11.49 3.49 10.89
C ALA A 2 9.98 3.69 11.03
N ARG A 3 9.58 4.93 11.33
CA ARG A 3 8.17 5.31 11.44
C ARG A 3 7.85 6.46 10.50
N ILE A 4 6.83 6.27 9.68
CA ILE A 4 6.33 7.27 8.73
C ILE A 4 5.02 7.84 9.28
N HIS A 5 4.90 9.16 9.26
CA HIS A 5 3.72 9.91 9.70
C HIS A 5 3.16 10.79 8.58
N LYS A 6 1.93 11.29 8.77
CA LYS A 6 1.25 12.23 7.85
C LYS A 6 1.14 11.64 6.43
N ILE A 7 0.61 10.44 6.35
CA ILE A 7 0.53 9.67 5.11
C ILE A 7 -0.70 10.10 4.31
N ASN A 8 -0.48 10.55 3.08
CA ASN A 8 -1.54 10.62 2.08
C ASN A 8 -1.61 9.26 1.37
N SER A 9 -2.75 8.57 1.46
CA SER A 9 -2.89 7.20 0.98
C SER A 9 -4.10 7.02 0.06
N LEU A 10 -3.98 6.05 -0.85
CA LEU A 10 -5.06 5.55 -1.67
C LEU A 10 -5.26 4.08 -1.32
N SER A 11 -6.49 3.71 -0.98
CA SER A 11 -6.87 2.34 -0.64
C SER A 11 -7.80 1.78 -1.71
N SER A 12 -7.66 0.48 -1.99
CA SER A 12 -8.64 -0.29 -2.77
C SER A 12 -9.91 -0.63 -2.00
N GLY A 13 -9.94 -0.40 -0.68
CA GLY A 13 -11.09 -0.70 0.17
C GLY A 13 -11.40 -2.19 0.34
N ILE A 14 -10.45 -3.07 -0.01
CA ILE A 14 -10.55 -4.52 0.25
C ILE A 14 -10.47 -4.79 1.76
N PHE A 15 -9.44 -4.24 2.41
CA PHE A 15 -9.25 -4.33 3.85
C PHE A 15 -9.47 -2.96 4.47
N SER A 16 -10.44 -2.88 5.39
CA SER A 16 -10.85 -1.62 6.03
C SER A 16 -9.74 -0.99 6.88
N GLU A 17 -8.81 -1.80 7.40
CA GLU A 17 -7.66 -1.34 8.17
C GLU A 17 -6.74 -0.40 7.37
N PHE A 18 -6.76 -0.47 6.04
CA PHE A 18 -5.95 0.39 5.16
C PHE A 18 -6.73 1.57 4.57
N SER A 19 -8.00 1.76 4.96
CA SER A 19 -8.83 2.86 4.42
C SER A 19 -8.41 4.25 4.91
N SER A 20 -7.74 4.33 6.06
CA SER A 20 -7.23 5.60 6.61
C SER A 20 -5.94 5.35 7.36
N ILE A 21 -4.81 5.53 6.67
CA ILE A 21 -3.48 5.34 7.24
C ILE A 21 -2.92 6.68 7.70
N SER A 22 -2.61 6.81 8.99
CA SER A 22 -1.97 7.97 9.59
C SER A 22 -0.51 7.72 9.96
N SER A 23 -0.16 6.47 10.26
CA SER A 23 1.23 6.05 10.50
C SER A 23 1.51 4.62 10.05
N ILE A 24 2.76 4.38 9.66
CA ILE A 24 3.28 3.07 9.31
C ILE A 24 4.60 2.86 10.06
N GLU A 25 4.78 1.69 10.65
CA GLU A 25 6.02 1.24 11.26
C GLU A 25 6.57 0.07 10.46
N MET A 26 7.86 0.13 10.15
CA MET A 26 8.55 -0.87 9.35
C MET A 26 9.94 -1.16 9.89
N GLU A 27 10.50 -2.26 9.43
CA GLU A 27 11.89 -2.61 9.72
C GLU A 27 12.87 -1.52 9.23
N ASP A 28 14.01 -1.38 9.93
CA ASP A 28 15.03 -0.38 9.54
C ASP A 28 15.78 -0.76 8.28
N LYS A 29 15.82 -2.06 7.96
CA LYS A 29 16.56 -2.59 6.82
C LYS A 29 15.59 -3.21 5.82
N PRO A 30 15.76 -2.96 4.51
CA PRO A 30 14.99 -3.66 3.51
C PRO A 30 15.39 -5.13 3.50
N PHE A 31 14.42 -6.03 3.29
CA PHE A 31 14.72 -7.45 3.08
C PHE A 31 15.00 -7.77 1.61
N ALA A 32 14.63 -6.87 0.70
CA ALA A 32 14.97 -6.94 -0.72
C ALA A 32 15.16 -5.53 -1.30
N SER A 33 16.11 -5.38 -2.23
CA SER A 33 16.41 -4.11 -2.92
C SER A 33 16.77 -4.38 -4.39
N GLY A 34 16.49 -3.44 -5.28
CA GLY A 34 16.86 -3.51 -6.69
C GLY A 34 16.51 -2.23 -7.45
N GLY A 35 16.63 -2.27 -8.78
CA GLY A 35 16.40 -1.10 -9.66
C GLY A 35 14.98 -0.52 -9.64
N PHE A 36 14.05 -1.17 -8.94
CA PHE A 36 12.66 -0.74 -8.77
C PHE A 36 12.34 -0.28 -7.34
N GLY A 37 13.36 -0.05 -6.51
CA GLY A 37 13.25 0.36 -5.12
C GLY A 37 13.46 -0.76 -4.12
N GLU A 38 13.03 -0.50 -2.89
CA GLU A 38 13.29 -1.32 -1.72
C GLU A 38 12.00 -1.87 -1.12
N VAL A 39 12.08 -3.03 -0.49
CA VAL A 39 10.94 -3.69 0.15
C VAL A 39 11.27 -3.98 1.61
N TYR A 40 10.38 -3.53 2.49
CA TYR A 40 10.50 -3.60 3.94
C TYR A 40 9.36 -4.45 4.51
N HIS A 41 9.61 -5.16 5.61
CA HIS A 41 8.52 -5.76 6.37
C HIS A 41 7.73 -4.68 7.11
N CYS A 42 6.40 -4.69 6.96
CA CYS A 42 5.53 -3.87 7.77
C CYS A 42 5.37 -4.52 9.14
N ARG A 43 5.47 -3.72 10.20
CA ARG A 43 5.21 -4.15 11.57
C ARG A 43 3.83 -3.72 12.03
N ASN A 44 3.55 -2.43 11.92
CA ASN A 44 2.29 -1.85 12.35
C ASN A 44 1.78 -0.82 11.35
N VAL A 45 0.46 -0.73 11.25
CA VAL A 45 -0.28 0.38 10.63
C VAL A 45 -1.13 1.01 11.72
N ASN A 46 -1.05 2.33 11.86
CA ASN A 46 -1.75 3.07 12.92
C ASN A 46 -1.50 2.52 14.34
N GLY A 47 -0.27 2.06 14.60
CA GLY A 47 0.13 1.49 15.90
C GLY A 47 -0.44 0.09 16.19
N LYS A 48 -1.06 -0.57 15.21
CA LYS A 48 -1.58 -1.94 15.34
C LYS A 48 -0.94 -2.86 14.32
N LYS A 49 -0.71 -4.13 14.70
CA LYS A 49 -0.31 -5.18 13.75
C LYS A 49 -1.42 -5.38 12.73
N THR A 50 -1.04 -5.57 11.48
CA THR A 50 -1.99 -5.85 10.40
C THR A 50 -2.54 -7.27 10.52
N THR A 51 -3.77 -7.49 10.08
CA THR A 51 -4.42 -8.82 10.16
C THR A 51 -3.66 -9.86 9.34
N ILE A 52 -3.12 -9.43 8.21
CA ILE A 52 -2.32 -10.23 7.30
C ILE A 52 -0.93 -9.59 7.23
N PRO A 53 0.18 -10.37 7.24
CA PRO A 53 1.52 -9.83 7.05
C PRO A 53 1.61 -8.94 5.80
N GLN A 54 2.09 -7.72 5.96
CA GLN A 54 2.25 -6.76 4.86
C GLN A 54 3.71 -6.43 4.60
N VAL A 55 3.97 -5.91 3.41
CA VAL A 55 5.26 -5.33 3.02
C VAL A 55 5.06 -3.91 2.53
N ILE A 56 6.09 -3.08 2.72
CA ILE A 56 6.12 -1.70 2.24
C ILE A 56 7.17 -1.61 1.16
N LYS A 57 6.75 -1.23 -0.04
CA LYS A 57 7.67 -0.94 -1.14
C LYS A 57 7.93 0.56 -1.21
N VAL A 58 9.18 0.94 -1.07
CA VAL A 58 9.65 2.33 -1.23
C VAL A 58 10.25 2.44 -2.62
N PHE A 59 9.65 3.28 -3.47
CA PHE A 59 10.21 3.56 -4.79
C PHE A 59 11.39 4.52 -4.66
N ILE A 60 12.56 4.08 -5.12
CA ILE A 60 13.75 4.93 -5.24
C ILE A 60 13.76 5.49 -6.66
N ASP A 61 13.94 6.80 -6.78
CA ASP A 61 13.91 7.44 -8.08
C ASP A 61 15.24 7.26 -8.82
N VAL A 62 15.14 6.66 -10.01
CA VAL A 62 16.23 6.56 -10.98
C VAL A 62 15.63 7.00 -12.30
N ASN A 63 15.99 8.20 -12.76
CA ASN A 63 15.49 8.78 -14.02
C ASN A 63 13.95 8.81 -14.12
N GLY A 64 13.24 9.16 -13.04
CA GLY A 64 11.77 9.26 -13.03
C GLY A 64 11.03 7.92 -12.82
N SER A 65 11.76 6.84 -12.54
CA SER A 65 11.18 5.52 -12.26
C SER A 65 10.21 5.53 -11.07
N ALA A 66 10.46 6.37 -10.05
CA ALA A 66 9.59 6.45 -8.88
C ALA A 66 8.23 7.04 -9.24
N GLN A 67 8.19 8.12 -10.03
CA GLN A 67 6.94 8.73 -10.45
C GLN A 67 6.12 7.78 -11.32
N LYS A 68 6.78 7.05 -12.24
CA LYS A 68 6.13 6.02 -13.06
C LYS A 68 5.54 4.92 -12.18
N GLY A 69 6.34 4.37 -11.26
CA GLY A 69 5.89 3.33 -10.31
C GLY A 69 4.71 3.78 -9.46
N PHE A 70 4.75 5.02 -8.95
CA PHE A 70 3.68 5.62 -8.16
C PHE A 70 2.37 5.73 -8.96
N ARG A 71 2.43 6.24 -10.21
CA ARG A 71 1.24 6.32 -11.09
C ARG A 71 0.69 4.93 -11.42
N THR A 72 1.56 3.97 -11.72
CA THR A 72 1.17 2.59 -12.01
C THR A 72 0.41 1.97 -10.84
N ILE A 73 0.92 2.08 -9.61
CA ILE A 73 0.25 1.49 -8.44
C ILE A 73 -1.06 2.22 -8.12
N GLN A 74 -1.13 3.55 -8.29
CA GLN A 74 -2.38 4.30 -8.10
C GLN A 74 -3.46 3.85 -9.08
N ASN A 75 -3.11 3.64 -10.35
CA ASN A 75 -4.06 3.15 -11.36
C ASN A 75 -4.54 1.74 -11.01
N LEU A 76 -3.63 0.86 -10.59
CA LEU A 76 -4.00 -0.49 -10.14
C LEU A 76 -4.94 -0.45 -8.93
N GLN A 77 -4.65 0.36 -7.91
CA GLN A 77 -5.52 0.49 -6.73
C GLN A 77 -6.93 0.95 -7.10
N LYS A 78 -7.06 1.91 -8.03
CA LYS A 78 -8.37 2.37 -8.54
C LYS A 78 -9.11 1.25 -9.28
N GLN A 79 -8.43 0.51 -10.15
CA GLN A 79 -9.05 -0.60 -10.89
C GLN A 79 -9.54 -1.71 -9.96
N ILE A 80 -8.73 -2.07 -8.95
CA ILE A 80 -9.11 -3.04 -7.93
C ILE A 80 -10.33 -2.54 -7.14
N GLY A 81 -10.32 -1.27 -6.71
CA GLY A 81 -11.45 -0.66 -5.99
C GLY A 81 -12.74 -0.69 -6.80
N ASN A 82 -12.69 -0.30 -8.08
CA ASN A 82 -13.84 -0.33 -8.98
C ASN A 82 -14.39 -1.76 -9.13
N LYS A 83 -13.52 -2.73 -9.42
CA LYS A 83 -13.94 -4.13 -9.60
C LYS A 83 -14.54 -4.72 -8.33
N SER A 84 -13.97 -4.41 -7.16
CA SER A 84 -14.49 -4.82 -5.85
C SER A 84 -15.90 -4.28 -5.62
N ASN A 85 -16.16 -3.01 -5.98
CA ASN A 85 -17.49 -2.42 -5.88
C ASN A 85 -18.50 -3.06 -6.83
N ASP A 86 -18.12 -3.31 -8.09
CA ASP A 86 -18.98 -3.96 -9.07
C ASP A 86 -19.44 -5.35 -8.58
N LEU A 87 -18.52 -6.14 -8.04
CA LEU A 87 -18.81 -7.47 -7.50
C LEU A 87 -19.77 -7.39 -6.30
N LYS A 88 -19.57 -6.44 -5.38
CA LYS A 88 -20.47 -6.23 -4.23
C LYS A 88 -21.88 -5.82 -4.65
N GLN A 89 -22.02 -5.00 -5.69
CA GLN A 89 -23.33 -4.59 -6.20
C GLN A 89 -24.08 -5.74 -6.86
N ASN A 90 -23.38 -6.55 -7.66
CA ASN A 90 -23.97 -7.70 -8.33
C ASN A 90 -24.39 -8.80 -7.34
N SER A 91 -23.62 -9.01 -6.27
CA SER A 91 -23.97 -9.94 -5.20
C SER A 91 -25.21 -9.53 -4.41
N LYS A 92 -25.58 -8.24 -4.38
CA LYS A 92 -26.76 -7.72 -3.66
C LYS A 92 -28.04 -7.74 -4.50
N LYS A 93 -27.95 -8.08 -5.80
CA LYS A 93 -29.08 -8.16 -6.72
C LYS A 93 -29.70 -9.57 -6.80
N ILE A 94 -29.24 -10.50 -5.97
CA ILE A 94 -29.72 -11.88 -5.88
C ILE A 94 -30.47 -12.04 -4.55
#